data_AF-A0A4P6KG11-F1
#
_entry.id   AF-A0A4P6KG11-F1
#
_cell.length_a   1.000
_cell.length_b   1.000
_cell.length_c   1.000
_cell.angle_alpha   90.00
_cell.angle_beta   90.00
_cell.angle_gamma   90.00
#
_symmetry.space_group_name_H-M   'P 1'
#
loop_
_entity.id
_entity.type
_entity.pdbx_description
1 polymer ?
#
loop_
_entity_poly.entity_id
_entity_poly.type
_entity_poly.pdbx_seq_one_letter_code
_entity_poly.pdbx_strand_id
1 'polypeptide(L)'
;MGVFRGWQLLVLVLVFAAVVVAVGRWRGLLALAALGVAAWVLLAFVLPALVAGGPGLLVGVVGSSAIMFATLYFVHGPNLRTTAALVGTLCGILIMAGISLIAVQATRLSGVGDEASGQLAGLASQIDFRGLLSCAIIIAGLGVLNDVTITQASAVWELRAAAPAMSRREVYARAMRIGRDHIASTVYTVFFAYVGAAMSVLILLYLYDRPMLSLLTHEDIVTEIVRTLCGSVGLVLAVPITTWVAALLLPPADHRSALPDHRSALPDHRSALPDHRSALPDHRSALPDHRSALPE
;
A
#
# COMPACT_ATOMS: atom_id res chain seq x y z
N MET A 1 -42.07 -5.10 13.61
CA MET A 1 -41.28 -4.56 14.73
C MET A 1 -39.81 -4.76 14.42
N GLY A 2 -38.99 -3.70 14.43
CA GLY A 2 -37.55 -3.83 14.27
C GLY A 2 -36.91 -4.43 15.53
N VAL A 3 -36.00 -5.39 15.38
CA VAL A 3 -35.20 -5.88 16.50
C VAL A 3 -34.14 -4.83 16.84
N PHE A 4 -34.13 -4.32 18.07
CA PHE A 4 -33.09 -3.40 18.51
C PHE A 4 -31.78 -4.18 18.71
N ARG A 5 -30.76 -3.89 17.90
CA ARG A 5 -29.46 -4.61 17.86
C ARG A 5 -28.31 -3.79 18.46
N GLY A 6 -28.60 -2.69 19.14
CA GLY A 6 -27.60 -1.71 19.57
C GLY A 6 -26.51 -2.30 20.46
N TRP A 7 -26.89 -3.13 21.44
CA TRP A 7 -25.93 -3.75 22.35
C TRP A 7 -24.99 -4.73 21.63
N GLN A 8 -25.54 -5.61 20.78
CA GLN A 8 -24.76 -6.61 20.05
C GLN A 8 -23.78 -5.96 19.09
N LEU A 9 -24.20 -4.90 18.40
CA LEU A 9 -23.33 -4.11 17.51
C LEU A 9 -22.23 -3.39 18.29
N LEU A 10 -22.55 -2.80 19.45
CA LEU A 10 -21.57 -2.14 20.30
C LEU A 10 -20.48 -3.13 20.75
N VAL A 11 -20.88 -4.33 21.20
CA VAL A 11 -19.93 -5.37 21.59
C VAL A 11 -19.01 -5.74 20.42
N LEU A 12 -19.55 -5.90 19.21
CA LEU A 12 -18.74 -6.24 18.04
C LEU A 12 -17.75 -5.12 17.67
N VAL A 13 -18.18 -3.85 17.75
CA VAL A 13 -17.32 -2.68 17.52
C VAL A 13 -16.20 -2.61 18.56
N LEU A 14 -16.51 -2.87 19.83
CA LEU A 14 -15.51 -2.87 20.90
C LEU A 14 -14.51 -4.01 20.75
N VAL A 15 -14.96 -5.21 20.36
CA VAL A 15 -14.06 -6.34 20.07
C VAL A 15 -13.16 -6.02 18.88
N PHE A 16 -13.71 -5.48 17.80
CA PHE A 16 -12.93 -5.05 16.64
C PHE A 16 -11.86 -4.01 17.03
N ALA A 17 -12.26 -2.96 17.75
CA ALA A 17 -11.35 -1.93 18.22
C ALA A 17 -10.26 -2.51 19.14
N ALA A 18 -10.63 -3.38 20.07
CA ALA A 18 -9.69 -4.03 20.99
C ALA A 18 -8.64 -4.86 20.23
N VAL A 19 -9.06 -5.66 19.23
CA VAL A 19 -8.14 -6.45 18.41
C VAL A 19 -7.21 -5.56 17.59
N VAL A 20 -7.74 -4.51 16.94
CA VAL A 20 -6.94 -3.56 16.15
C VAL A 20 -5.90 -2.86 17.02
N VAL A 21 -6.27 -2.44 18.24
CA VAL A 21 -5.35 -1.78 19.18
C VAL A 21 -4.36 -2.78 19.78
N ALA A 22 -4.76 -4.01 20.07
CA ALA A 22 -3.86 -5.04 20.59
C ALA A 22 -2.76 -5.40 19.58
N VAL A 23 -3.13 -5.59 18.31
CA VAL A 23 -2.19 -5.97 17.24
C VAL A 23 -1.44 -4.74 16.69
N GLY A 24 -2.15 -3.66 16.38
CA GLY A 24 -1.59 -2.44 15.78
C GLY A 24 -0.97 -1.45 16.77
N ARG A 25 -1.18 -1.65 18.09
CA ARG A 25 -0.70 -0.76 19.16
C ARG A 25 -1.14 0.69 18.90
N TRP A 26 -0.21 1.64 19.03
CA TRP A 26 -0.45 3.06 18.75
C TRP A 26 -0.92 3.31 17.31
N ARG A 27 -0.37 2.57 16.33
CA ARG A 27 -0.80 2.70 14.93
C ARG A 27 -2.23 2.19 14.72
N GLY A 28 -2.64 1.17 15.49
CA GLY A 28 -4.03 0.70 15.52
C GLY A 28 -5.00 1.78 16.00
N LEU A 29 -4.66 2.50 17.07
CA LEU A 29 -5.47 3.65 17.54
C LEU A 29 -5.57 4.76 16.47
N LEU A 30 -4.46 5.11 15.84
CA LEU A 30 -4.46 6.10 14.74
C LEU A 30 -5.31 5.65 13.55
N ALA A 31 -5.29 4.36 13.21
CA ALA A 31 -6.12 3.81 12.14
C ALA A 31 -7.62 3.93 12.45
N LEU A 32 -8.04 3.67 13.69
CA LEU A 32 -9.43 3.86 14.13
C LEU A 32 -9.84 5.34 14.08
N ALA A 33 -8.97 6.25 14.53
CA ALA A 33 -9.22 7.69 14.41
C ALA A 33 -9.30 8.16 12.94
N ALA A 34 -8.44 7.62 12.07
CA ALA A 34 -8.47 7.89 10.63
C ALA A 34 -9.77 7.39 9.98
N LEU A 35 -10.31 6.25 10.41
CA LEU A 35 -11.64 5.79 9.99
C LEU A 35 -12.73 6.79 10.40
N GLY A 36 -12.62 7.40 11.59
CA GLY A 36 -13.49 8.48 12.03
C GLY A 36 -13.39 9.73 11.14
N VAL A 37 -12.18 10.12 10.73
CA VAL A 37 -11.96 11.22 9.78
C VAL A 37 -12.60 10.91 8.42
N ALA A 38 -12.42 9.69 7.91
CA ALA A 38 -13.04 9.27 6.66
C ALA A 38 -14.57 9.33 6.74
N ALA A 39 -15.16 8.79 7.81
CA ALA A 39 -16.59 8.85 8.07
C ALA A 39 -17.09 10.30 8.17
N TRP A 40 -16.34 11.18 8.83
CA TRP A 40 -16.67 12.59 8.91
C TRP A 40 -16.68 13.26 7.53
N VAL A 41 -15.68 13.04 6.67
CA VAL A 41 -15.68 13.57 5.30
C VAL A 41 -16.87 13.04 4.49
N LEU A 42 -17.22 11.76 4.65
CA LEU A 42 -18.38 11.18 3.98
C LEU A 42 -19.69 11.84 4.43
N LEU A 43 -19.89 11.99 5.74
CA LEU A 43 -21.12 12.52 6.32
C LEU A 43 -21.26 14.04 6.21
N ALA A 44 -20.16 14.78 6.33
CA ALA A 44 -20.14 16.24 6.35
C ALA A 44 -19.95 16.88 4.97
N PHE A 45 -19.38 16.15 4.00
CA PHE A 45 -19.11 16.67 2.66
C PHE A 45 -19.74 15.85 1.55
N VAL A 46 -19.39 14.56 1.41
CA VAL A 46 -19.82 13.75 0.26
C VAL A 46 -21.34 13.60 0.20
N LEU A 47 -21.95 13.17 1.31
CA LEU A 47 -23.39 12.92 1.36
C LEU A 47 -24.21 14.23 1.14
N PRO A 48 -23.94 15.34 1.85
CA PRO A 48 -24.61 16.61 1.58
C PRO A 48 -24.44 17.10 0.13
N ALA A 49 -23.23 16.98 -0.45
CA ALA A 49 -22.97 17.40 -1.82
C ALA A 49 -23.77 16.60 -2.85
N LEU A 50 -23.91 15.28 -2.64
CA LEU A 50 -24.73 14.42 -3.51
C LEU A 50 -26.23 14.74 -3.39
N VAL A 51 -26.73 14.92 -2.18
CA VAL A 51 -28.15 15.25 -1.94
C VAL A 51 -28.52 16.62 -2.51
N ALA A 52 -27.57 17.56 -2.53
CA ALA A 52 -27.73 18.87 -3.17
C ALA A 52 -27.68 18.84 -4.70
N GLY A 53 -27.55 17.66 -5.33
CA GLY A 53 -27.47 17.51 -6.79
C GLY A 53 -26.08 17.79 -7.38
N GLY A 54 -25.03 17.74 -6.56
CA GLY A 54 -23.66 17.92 -7.01
C GLY A 54 -23.20 16.81 -7.97
N PRO A 55 -22.25 17.09 -8.88
CA PRO A 55 -21.76 16.11 -9.85
C PRO A 55 -21.03 14.95 -9.15
N GLY A 56 -21.66 13.78 -9.07
CA GLY A 56 -21.20 12.68 -8.22
C GLY A 56 -19.78 12.18 -8.54
N LEU A 57 -19.36 12.19 -9.80
CA LEU A 57 -17.98 11.85 -10.18
C LEU A 57 -16.96 12.78 -9.50
N LEU A 58 -17.18 14.10 -9.57
CA LEU A 58 -16.28 15.09 -8.98
C LEU A 58 -16.33 15.05 -7.46
N VAL A 59 -17.53 14.89 -6.88
CA VAL A 59 -17.69 14.70 -5.43
C VAL A 59 -16.90 13.48 -4.96
N GLY A 60 -16.95 12.37 -5.70
CA GLY A 60 -16.20 11.15 -5.42
C GLY A 60 -14.69 11.38 -5.47
N VAL A 61 -14.19 12.03 -6.52
CA VAL A 61 -12.75 12.35 -6.68
C VAL A 61 -12.27 13.26 -5.55
N VAL A 62 -12.97 14.37 -5.30
CA VAL A 62 -12.57 15.36 -4.28
C VAL A 62 -12.67 14.76 -2.88
N GLY A 63 -13.78 14.09 -2.56
CA GLY A 63 -14.00 13.46 -1.26
C GLY A 63 -12.98 12.37 -0.98
N SER A 64 -12.74 11.47 -1.95
CA SER A 64 -11.74 10.42 -1.81
C SER A 64 -10.32 10.99 -1.70
N SER A 65 -9.98 12.01 -2.48
CA SER A 65 -8.68 12.68 -2.38
C SER A 65 -8.48 13.34 -1.02
N ALA A 66 -9.51 14.00 -0.48
CA ALA A 66 -9.47 14.62 0.84
C ALA A 66 -9.31 13.57 1.96
N ILE A 67 -10.06 12.47 1.88
CA ILE A 67 -9.92 11.35 2.81
C ILE A 67 -8.49 10.81 2.77
N MET A 68 -7.93 10.55 1.59
CA MET A 68 -6.60 9.98 1.45
C MET A 68 -5.52 10.94 1.93
N PHE A 69 -5.60 12.22 1.58
CA PHE A 69 -4.67 13.22 2.06
C PHE A 69 -4.64 13.27 3.59
N ALA A 70 -5.82 13.37 4.22
CA ALA A 70 -5.94 13.46 5.67
C ALA A 70 -5.46 12.17 6.35
N THR A 71 -5.98 11.01 5.92
CA THR A 71 -5.73 9.73 6.60
C THR A 71 -4.30 9.22 6.43
N LEU A 72 -3.68 9.36 5.24
CA LEU A 72 -2.30 8.89 5.02
C LEU A 72 -1.31 9.63 5.91
N TYR A 73 -1.33 10.97 5.87
CA TYR A 73 -0.41 11.78 6.66
C TYR A 73 -0.70 11.70 8.15
N PHE A 74 -1.96 11.54 8.54
CA PHE A 74 -2.33 11.35 9.94
C PHE A 74 -1.80 10.03 10.52
N VAL A 75 -1.93 8.91 9.78
CA VAL A 75 -1.52 7.59 10.28
C VAL A 75 -0.02 7.32 10.11
N HIS A 76 0.55 7.71 8.95
CA HIS A 76 1.92 7.34 8.57
C HIS A 76 2.93 8.47 8.72
N GLY A 77 2.46 9.69 9.01
CA GLY A 77 3.29 10.88 9.16
C GLY A 77 3.82 11.45 7.83
N PRO A 78 4.29 12.70 7.83
CA PRO A 78 4.85 13.35 6.65
C PRO A 78 6.26 12.84 6.35
N ASN A 79 6.39 12.05 5.28
CA ASN A 79 7.67 11.60 4.75
C ASN A 79 7.53 11.23 3.26
N LEU A 80 8.65 11.06 2.56
CA LEU A 80 8.67 10.75 1.12
C LEU A 80 7.98 9.42 0.76
N ARG A 81 7.96 8.45 1.69
CA ARG A 81 7.25 7.17 1.52
C ARG A 81 5.73 7.41 1.51
N THR A 82 5.21 8.16 2.48
CA THR A 82 3.81 8.54 2.54
C THR A 82 3.42 9.41 1.33
N THR A 83 4.27 10.33 0.90
CA THR A 83 4.02 11.15 -0.30
C THR A 83 3.97 10.31 -1.57
N ALA A 84 4.86 9.32 -1.74
CA ALA A 84 4.79 8.41 -2.89
C ALA A 84 3.48 7.62 -2.91
N ALA A 85 3.06 7.10 -1.75
CA ALA A 85 1.79 6.39 -1.63
C ALA A 85 0.59 7.29 -1.94
N LEU A 86 0.60 8.54 -1.47
CA LEU A 86 -0.44 9.50 -1.76
C LEU A 86 -0.53 9.80 -3.27
N VAL A 87 0.59 10.10 -3.92
CA VAL A 87 0.61 10.36 -5.37
C VAL A 87 0.07 9.16 -6.14
N GLY A 88 0.53 7.96 -5.81
CA GLY A 88 0.04 6.72 -6.41
C GLY A 88 -1.46 6.52 -6.22
N THR A 89 -1.97 6.83 -5.04
CA THR A 89 -3.40 6.77 -4.72
C THR A 89 -4.20 7.79 -5.52
N LEU A 90 -3.76 9.05 -5.59
CA LEU A 90 -4.44 10.11 -6.34
C LEU A 90 -4.49 9.75 -7.83
N CYS A 91 -3.40 9.24 -8.40
CA CYS A 91 -3.40 8.69 -9.75
C CYS A 91 -4.40 7.53 -9.90
N GLY A 92 -4.42 6.60 -8.93
CA GLY A 92 -5.38 5.49 -8.90
C GLY A 92 -6.84 5.97 -8.88
N ILE A 93 -7.16 6.98 -8.06
CA ILE A 93 -8.49 7.60 -7.99
C ILE A 93 -8.88 8.22 -9.34
N LEU A 94 -7.98 8.95 -9.98
CA LEU A 94 -8.24 9.57 -11.28
C LEU A 94 -8.45 8.52 -12.38
N ILE A 95 -7.66 7.44 -12.36
CA ILE A 95 -7.82 6.31 -13.27
C ILE A 95 -9.17 5.62 -13.05
N MET A 96 -9.54 5.33 -11.80
CA MET A 96 -10.85 4.76 -11.47
C MET A 96 -11.99 5.67 -11.92
N ALA A 97 -11.87 6.99 -11.71
CA ALA A 97 -12.87 7.96 -12.15
C ALA A 97 -13.05 7.95 -13.67
N GLY A 98 -11.94 7.95 -14.43
CA GLY A 98 -11.97 7.88 -15.88
C GLY A 98 -12.58 6.58 -16.40
N ILE A 99 -12.17 5.43 -15.85
CA ILE A 99 -12.71 4.12 -16.23
C ILE A 99 -14.19 4.02 -15.85
N SER A 100 -14.58 4.48 -14.67
CA SER A 100 -15.96 4.49 -14.21
C SER A 100 -16.85 5.29 -15.16
N LEU A 101 -16.42 6.47 -15.58
CA LEU A 101 -17.18 7.30 -16.52
C LEU A 101 -17.40 6.56 -17.85
N ILE A 102 -16.36 5.94 -18.40
CA ILE A 102 -16.45 5.18 -19.66
C ILE A 102 -17.35 3.96 -19.47
N ALA A 103 -17.15 3.19 -18.39
CA ALA A 103 -17.86 1.94 -18.15
C ALA A 103 -19.36 2.17 -17.93
N VAL A 104 -19.74 3.12 -17.06
CA VAL A 104 -21.15 3.45 -16.78
C VAL A 104 -21.88 3.89 -18.05
N GLN A 105 -21.22 4.65 -18.93
CA GLN A 105 -21.79 5.06 -20.21
C GLN A 105 -21.89 3.89 -21.20
N ALA A 106 -20.84 3.10 -21.33
CA ALA A 106 -20.76 1.97 -22.25
C ALA A 106 -21.78 0.87 -21.92
N THR A 107 -22.02 0.61 -20.63
CA THR A 107 -23.01 -0.37 -20.16
C THR A 107 -24.42 0.22 -20.01
N ARG A 108 -24.58 1.52 -20.24
CA ARG A 108 -25.85 2.26 -20.14
C ARG A 108 -26.55 2.16 -18.78
N LEU A 109 -25.79 1.94 -17.71
CA LEU A 109 -26.32 1.87 -16.35
C LEU A 109 -27.08 3.15 -16.01
N SER A 110 -28.26 3.03 -15.42
CA SER A 110 -29.05 4.16 -14.93
C SER A 110 -28.53 4.65 -13.58
N GLY A 111 -27.90 3.76 -12.81
CA GLY A 111 -27.44 4.02 -11.45
C GLY A 111 -28.52 3.73 -10.39
N VAL A 112 -29.68 3.24 -10.81
CA VAL A 112 -30.79 2.79 -9.97
C VAL A 112 -30.82 1.27 -9.99
N GLY A 113 -29.89 0.66 -9.24
CA GLY A 113 -29.68 -0.79 -9.25
C GLY A 113 -30.44 -1.53 -8.17
N ASP A 114 -30.65 -0.92 -7.00
CA ASP A 114 -31.29 -1.56 -5.84
C ASP A 114 -32.59 -0.87 -5.41
N GLU A 115 -33.29 -1.48 -4.45
CA GLU A 115 -34.54 -0.94 -3.92
C GLU A 115 -34.38 0.45 -3.28
N ALA A 116 -33.26 0.70 -2.58
CA ALA A 116 -33.01 1.97 -1.90
C ALA A 116 -32.81 3.12 -2.91
N SER A 117 -32.04 2.88 -3.97
CA SER A 117 -31.85 3.81 -5.08
C SER A 117 -33.14 4.05 -5.85
N GLY A 118 -34.00 3.04 -6.00
CA GLY A 118 -35.34 3.19 -6.59
C GLY A 118 -36.26 4.08 -5.77
N GLN A 119 -36.27 3.90 -4.44
CA GLN A 119 -37.00 4.78 -3.52
C GLN A 119 -36.46 6.22 -3.56
N LEU A 120 -35.12 6.36 -3.57
CA LEU A 120 -34.48 7.67 -3.63
C LEU A 120 -34.82 8.40 -4.94
N ALA A 121 -34.89 7.69 -6.07
CA ALA A 121 -35.27 8.27 -7.35
C ALA A 121 -36.69 8.86 -7.35
N GLY A 122 -37.60 8.30 -6.53
CA GLY A 122 -38.93 8.85 -6.31
C GLY A 122 -38.98 10.06 -5.37
N LEU A 123 -38.00 10.23 -4.49
CA LEU A 123 -37.96 11.27 -3.46
C LEU A 123 -37.07 12.48 -3.81
N ALA A 124 -36.04 12.27 -4.63
CA ALA A 124 -35.00 13.27 -4.90
C ALA A 124 -34.62 13.29 -6.38
N SER A 125 -35.48 13.90 -7.20
CA SER A 125 -35.31 14.00 -8.66
C SER A 125 -34.08 14.81 -9.10
N GLN A 126 -33.52 15.62 -8.22
CA GLN A 126 -32.30 16.40 -8.47
C GLN A 126 -31.01 15.59 -8.44
N ILE A 127 -31.04 14.34 -7.95
CA ILE A 127 -29.84 13.50 -7.84
C ILE A 127 -29.54 12.85 -9.20
N ASP A 128 -28.31 13.03 -9.68
CA ASP A 128 -27.80 12.25 -10.82
C ASP A 128 -27.34 10.87 -10.36
N PHE A 129 -28.16 9.85 -10.61
CA PHE A 129 -27.90 8.46 -10.21
C PHE A 129 -26.69 7.84 -10.91
N ARG A 130 -26.36 8.26 -12.13
CA ARG A 130 -25.14 7.81 -12.83
C ARG A 130 -23.89 8.38 -12.19
N GLY A 131 -23.95 9.66 -11.83
CA GLY A 131 -22.92 10.34 -11.04
C GLY A 131 -22.76 9.72 -9.66
N LEU A 132 -23.87 9.40 -8.99
CA LEU A 132 -23.90 8.73 -7.68
C LEU A 132 -23.22 7.36 -7.76
N LEU A 133 -23.54 6.56 -8.78
CA LEU A 133 -22.87 5.29 -9.02
C LEU A 133 -21.37 5.47 -9.21
N SER A 134 -20.94 6.44 -10.03
CA SER A 134 -19.52 6.73 -10.22
C SER A 134 -18.82 7.14 -8.93
N CYS A 135 -19.49 7.93 -8.08
CA CYS A 135 -19.02 8.30 -6.74
C CYS A 135 -18.81 7.04 -5.87
N ALA A 136 -19.81 6.16 -5.83
CA ALA A 136 -19.76 4.92 -5.06
C ALA A 136 -18.64 3.99 -5.54
N ILE A 137 -18.39 3.90 -6.85
CA ILE A 137 -17.28 3.11 -7.42
C ILE A 137 -15.93 3.63 -6.90
N ILE A 138 -15.72 4.94 -6.91
CA ILE A 138 -14.46 5.55 -6.44
C ILE A 138 -14.26 5.30 -4.94
N ILE A 139 -15.30 5.53 -4.13
CA ILE A 139 -15.25 5.36 -2.67
C ILE A 139 -15.02 3.89 -2.30
N ALA A 140 -15.70 2.95 -2.97
CA ALA A 140 -15.52 1.52 -2.72
C ALA A 140 -14.08 1.06 -3.00
N GLY A 141 -13.44 1.60 -4.04
CA GLY A 141 -12.03 1.30 -4.36
C GLY A 141 -11.01 1.93 -3.41
N LEU A 142 -11.40 2.91 -2.59
CA LEU A 142 -10.50 3.72 -1.80
C LEU A 142 -9.71 2.94 -0.75
N GLY A 143 -10.40 2.06 -0.02
CA GLY A 143 -9.77 1.29 1.05
C GLY A 143 -8.68 0.35 0.53
N VAL A 144 -8.95 -0.30 -0.61
CA VAL A 144 -8.01 -1.22 -1.26
C VAL A 144 -6.86 -0.44 -1.91
N LEU A 145 -7.12 0.73 -2.50
CA LEU A 145 -6.07 1.61 -3.01
C LEU A 145 -5.10 2.07 -1.92
N ASN A 146 -5.62 2.49 -0.75
CA ASN A 146 -4.81 2.90 0.39
C ASN A 146 -3.83 1.80 0.81
N ASP A 147 -4.38 0.60 1.03
CA ASP A 147 -3.62 -0.56 1.47
C ASP A 147 -2.49 -0.88 0.48
N VAL A 148 -2.82 -0.91 -0.82
CA VAL A 148 -1.85 -1.22 -1.85
C VAL A 148 -0.78 -0.15 -1.98
N THR A 149 -1.13 1.13 -2.04
CA THR A 149 -0.13 2.18 -2.30
C THR A 149 0.83 2.34 -1.12
N ILE A 150 0.34 2.26 0.11
CA ILE A 150 1.19 2.32 1.31
C ILE A 150 2.10 1.09 1.40
N THR A 151 1.57 -0.11 1.12
CA THR A 151 2.35 -1.33 1.13
C THR A 151 3.42 -1.33 0.04
N GLN A 152 3.08 -0.89 -1.18
CA GLN A 152 4.05 -0.78 -2.28
C GLN A 152 5.13 0.26 -2.00
N ALA A 153 4.76 1.46 -1.53
CA ALA A 153 5.75 2.46 -1.12
C ALA A 153 6.63 1.90 0.01
N SER A 154 6.07 1.24 1.01
CA SER A 154 6.86 0.63 2.08
C SER A 154 7.84 -0.41 1.54
N ALA A 155 7.41 -1.32 0.66
CA ALA A 155 8.26 -2.34 0.06
C ALA A 155 9.47 -1.73 -0.68
N VAL A 156 9.28 -0.63 -1.41
CA VAL A 156 10.37 0.08 -2.10
C VAL A 156 11.42 0.62 -1.13
N TRP A 157 10.99 1.23 -0.02
CA TRP A 157 11.90 1.75 1.00
C TRP A 157 12.58 0.64 1.79
N GLU A 158 11.88 -0.44 2.13
CA GLU A 158 12.48 -1.59 2.81
C GLU A 158 13.53 -2.30 1.92
N LEU A 159 13.26 -2.45 0.62
CA LEU A 159 14.23 -3.00 -0.34
C LEU A 159 15.48 -2.11 -0.46
N ARG A 160 15.32 -0.78 -0.44
CA ARG A 160 16.45 0.17 -0.39
C ARG A 160 17.23 0.04 0.91
N ALA A 161 16.55 -0.04 2.05
CA ALA A 161 17.19 -0.13 3.35
C ALA A 161 18.00 -1.44 3.49
N ALA A 162 17.47 -2.56 2.97
CA ALA A 162 18.13 -3.85 2.99
C ALA A 162 19.36 -3.93 2.05
N ALA A 163 19.39 -3.14 0.98
CA ALA A 163 20.52 -3.09 0.04
C ALA A 163 20.79 -1.65 -0.46
N PRO A 164 21.54 -0.84 0.31
CA PRO A 164 21.77 0.58 0.04
C PRO A 164 22.43 0.88 -1.32
N ALA A 165 23.24 -0.04 -1.84
CA ALA A 165 23.94 0.09 -3.11
C ALA A 165 23.07 -0.22 -4.35
N MET A 166 21.88 -0.81 -4.18
CA MET A 166 21.04 -1.25 -5.30
C MET A 166 20.59 -0.07 -6.17
N SER A 167 20.62 -0.13 -7.49
CA SER A 167 20.15 1.00 -8.31
C SER A 167 18.63 1.21 -8.18
N ARG A 168 18.12 2.43 -8.44
CA ARG A 168 16.65 2.70 -8.42
C ARG A 168 15.89 1.77 -9.38
N ARG A 169 16.48 1.45 -10.53
CA ARG A 169 15.90 0.54 -11.54
C ARG A 169 15.77 -0.88 -11.01
N GLU A 170 16.79 -1.37 -10.30
CA GLU A 170 16.74 -2.69 -9.67
C GLU A 170 15.72 -2.71 -8.55
N VAL A 171 15.68 -1.69 -7.67
CA VAL A 171 14.66 -1.60 -6.62
C VAL A 171 13.25 -1.62 -7.23
N TYR A 172 13.00 -0.83 -8.27
CA TYR A 172 11.72 -0.86 -9.00
C TYR A 172 11.40 -2.28 -9.51
N ALA A 173 12.34 -2.93 -10.21
CA ALA A 173 12.13 -4.27 -10.75
C ALA A 173 11.87 -5.33 -9.66
N ARG A 174 12.52 -5.23 -8.49
CA ARG A 174 12.30 -6.14 -7.35
C ARG A 174 10.96 -5.84 -6.66
N ALA A 175 10.64 -4.57 -6.41
CA ALA A 175 9.38 -4.15 -5.83
C ALA A 175 8.19 -4.54 -6.72
N MET A 176 8.31 -4.41 -8.05
CA MET A 176 7.28 -4.87 -8.99
C MET A 176 7.02 -6.38 -8.96
N ARG A 177 7.99 -7.21 -8.53
CA ARG A 177 7.70 -8.63 -8.29
C ARG A 177 6.77 -8.82 -7.10
N ILE A 178 7.07 -8.14 -5.99
CA ILE A 178 6.20 -8.11 -4.79
C ILE A 178 4.82 -7.55 -5.17
N GLY A 179 4.77 -6.46 -5.94
CA GLY A 179 3.54 -5.86 -6.42
C GLY A 179 2.68 -6.81 -7.24
N ARG A 180 3.28 -7.64 -8.12
CA ARG A 180 2.53 -8.64 -8.89
C ARG A 180 1.92 -9.73 -8.01
N ASP A 181 2.65 -10.20 -7.00
CA ASP A 181 2.12 -11.18 -6.05
C ASP A 181 0.96 -10.58 -5.23
N HIS A 182 1.09 -9.31 -4.83
CA HIS A 182 0.04 -8.59 -4.12
C HIS A 182 -1.22 -8.36 -4.98
N ILE A 183 -1.05 -8.02 -6.26
CA ILE A 183 -2.15 -7.88 -7.22
C ILE A 183 -2.96 -9.17 -7.28
N ALA A 184 -2.29 -10.31 -7.47
CA ALA A 184 -2.97 -11.61 -7.55
C ALA A 184 -3.79 -11.89 -6.28
N SER A 185 -3.21 -11.66 -5.10
CA SER A 185 -3.92 -11.84 -3.84
C SER A 185 -5.09 -10.88 -3.68
N THR A 186 -4.94 -9.61 -4.08
CA THR A 186 -6.00 -8.61 -3.89
C THR A 186 -7.18 -8.86 -4.82
N VAL A 187 -6.93 -9.30 -6.06
CA VAL A 187 -7.99 -9.71 -6.99
C VAL A 187 -8.82 -10.84 -6.38
N TYR A 188 -8.19 -11.84 -5.76
CA TYR A 188 -8.92 -12.91 -5.07
C TYR A 188 -9.73 -12.40 -3.88
N THR A 189 -9.16 -11.53 -3.06
CA THR A 189 -9.86 -10.94 -1.91
C THR A 189 -11.12 -10.21 -2.35
N VAL A 190 -11.00 -9.35 -3.37
CA VAL A 190 -12.14 -8.58 -3.90
C VAL A 190 -13.18 -9.52 -4.51
N PHE A 191 -12.76 -10.49 -5.33
CA PHE A 191 -13.67 -11.47 -5.94
C PHE A 191 -14.48 -12.25 -4.89
N PHE A 192 -13.81 -12.83 -3.89
CA PHE A 192 -14.49 -13.63 -2.87
C PHE A 192 -15.36 -12.79 -1.93
N ALA A 193 -15.01 -11.54 -1.66
CA ALA A 193 -15.87 -10.63 -0.90
C ALA A 193 -17.22 -10.42 -1.61
N TYR A 194 -17.21 -10.19 -2.92
CA TYR A 194 -18.43 -9.99 -3.69
C TYR A 194 -19.21 -11.28 -3.94
N VAL A 195 -18.56 -12.39 -4.26
CA VAL A 195 -19.22 -13.69 -4.37
C VAL A 195 -19.89 -14.06 -3.04
N GLY A 196 -19.22 -13.79 -1.91
CA GLY A 196 -19.79 -13.98 -0.58
C GLY A 196 -21.03 -13.13 -0.33
N ALA A 197 -21.01 -11.86 -0.73
CA ALA A 197 -22.17 -10.96 -0.64
C ALA A 197 -23.32 -11.38 -1.59
N ALA A 198 -23.00 -11.94 -2.76
CA ALA A 198 -23.97 -12.38 -3.77
C ALA A 198 -24.49 -13.81 -3.56
N MET A 199 -24.11 -14.50 -2.46
CA MET A 199 -24.39 -15.92 -2.28
C MET A 199 -25.88 -16.28 -2.37
N SER A 200 -26.75 -15.43 -1.82
CA SER A 200 -28.21 -15.64 -1.89
C SER A 200 -28.73 -15.59 -3.33
N VAL A 201 -28.20 -14.69 -4.16
CA VAL A 201 -28.56 -14.58 -5.58
C VAL A 201 -28.06 -15.80 -6.35
N LEU A 202 -26.83 -16.24 -6.08
CA LEU A 202 -26.24 -17.43 -6.72
C LEU A 202 -27.06 -18.69 -6.41
N ILE A 203 -27.50 -18.88 -5.16
CA ILE A 203 -28.38 -19.99 -4.77
C ILE A 203 -29.73 -19.89 -5.49
N LEU A 204 -30.33 -18.70 -5.53
CA LEU A 204 -31.63 -18.51 -6.19
C LEU A 204 -31.56 -18.88 -7.68
N LEU A 205 -30.47 -18.51 -8.35
CA LEU A 205 -30.25 -18.83 -9.75
C LEU A 205 -30.06 -20.32 -9.98
N TYR A 206 -29.31 -20.99 -9.08
CA TYR A 206 -29.16 -22.44 -9.10
C TYR A 206 -30.49 -23.17 -8.94
N LEU A 207 -31.37 -22.69 -8.05
CA LEU A 207 -32.68 -23.29 -7.82
C LEU A 207 -33.66 -23.07 -8.97
N TYR A 208 -33.59 -21.93 -9.67
CA TYR A 208 -34.47 -21.62 -10.80
C TYR A 208 -33.97 -22.16 -12.15
N ASP A 209 -32.87 -22.91 -12.16
CA ASP A 209 -32.23 -23.46 -13.38
C ASP A 209 -32.07 -22.38 -14.48
N ARG A 210 -31.73 -21.17 -14.07
CA ARG A 210 -31.58 -20.02 -14.97
C ARG A 210 -30.16 -19.95 -15.49
N PRO A 211 -29.95 -19.63 -16.78
CA PRO A 211 -28.61 -19.45 -17.32
C PRO A 211 -27.92 -18.27 -16.62
N MET A 212 -26.68 -18.48 -16.18
CA MET A 212 -25.84 -17.45 -15.52
C MET A 212 -25.72 -16.17 -16.35
N LEU A 213 -25.75 -16.29 -17.68
CA LEU A 213 -25.75 -15.15 -18.60
C LEU A 213 -26.95 -14.21 -18.44
N SER A 214 -28.08 -14.69 -17.91
CA SER A 214 -29.24 -13.83 -17.61
C SER A 214 -28.94 -12.82 -16.49
N LEU A 215 -27.92 -13.05 -15.66
CA LEU A 215 -27.51 -12.07 -14.65
C LEU A 215 -26.97 -10.78 -15.28
N LEU A 216 -26.41 -10.87 -16.48
CA LEU A 216 -25.84 -9.72 -17.18
C LEU A 216 -26.90 -8.74 -17.72
N THR A 217 -28.19 -9.07 -17.59
CA THR A 217 -29.29 -8.15 -17.93
C THR A 217 -29.85 -7.43 -16.70
N HIS A 218 -29.46 -7.84 -15.48
CA HIS A 218 -29.94 -7.25 -14.24
C HIS A 218 -29.04 -6.10 -13.79
N GLU A 219 -29.64 -4.93 -13.52
CA GLU A 219 -28.89 -3.70 -13.28
C GLU A 219 -28.04 -3.72 -12.00
N ASP A 220 -28.55 -4.28 -10.91
CA ASP A 220 -27.80 -4.52 -9.66
C ASP A 220 -26.54 -5.36 -9.90
N ILE A 221 -26.67 -6.47 -10.62
CA ILE A 221 -25.56 -7.38 -10.88
C ILE A 221 -24.53 -6.75 -11.82
N VAL A 222 -24.97 -6.12 -12.90
CA VAL A 222 -24.06 -5.42 -13.82
C VAL A 222 -23.36 -4.27 -13.10
N THR A 223 -24.07 -3.56 -12.23
CA THR A 223 -23.49 -2.50 -11.40
C THR A 223 -22.36 -3.04 -10.50
N GLU A 224 -22.55 -4.19 -9.85
CA GLU A 224 -21.53 -4.80 -9.01
C GLU A 224 -20.30 -5.27 -9.80
N ILE A 225 -20.53 -5.86 -10.97
CA ILE A 225 -19.46 -6.30 -11.87
C ILE A 225 -18.65 -5.08 -12.35
N VAL A 226 -19.33 -4.03 -12.82
CA VAL A 226 -18.68 -2.79 -13.26
C VAL A 226 -17.90 -2.14 -12.12
N ARG A 227 -18.47 -2.06 -10.91
CA ARG A 227 -17.80 -1.54 -9.72
C ARG A 227 -16.52 -2.31 -9.41
N THR A 228 -16.61 -3.64 -9.40
CA THR A 228 -15.49 -4.54 -9.13
C THR A 228 -14.38 -4.40 -10.17
N LEU A 229 -14.73 -4.37 -11.46
CA LEU A 229 -13.77 -4.25 -12.55
C LEU A 229 -13.10 -2.87 -12.56
N CYS A 230 -13.86 -1.78 -12.41
CA CYS A 230 -13.32 -0.43 -12.36
C CYS A 230 -12.34 -0.27 -11.19
N GLY A 231 -12.73 -0.74 -10.00
CA GLY A 231 -11.88 -0.73 -8.81
C GLY A 231 -10.60 -1.56 -9.01
N SER A 232 -10.73 -2.76 -9.57
CA SER A 232 -9.59 -3.66 -9.81
C SER A 232 -8.60 -3.10 -10.84
N VAL A 233 -9.06 -2.48 -11.93
CA VAL A 233 -8.15 -1.87 -12.92
C VAL A 233 -7.42 -0.68 -12.31
N GLY A 234 -8.13 0.19 -11.58
CA GLY A 234 -7.51 1.30 -10.87
C GLY A 234 -6.44 0.83 -9.88
N LEU A 235 -6.72 -0.25 -9.14
CA LEU A 235 -5.79 -0.87 -8.23
C LEU A 235 -4.54 -1.43 -8.93
N VAL A 236 -4.73 -2.23 -9.97
CA VAL A 236 -3.65 -2.87 -10.73
C VAL A 236 -2.70 -1.82 -11.31
N LEU A 237 -3.23 -0.68 -11.78
CA LEU A 237 -2.43 0.42 -12.30
C LEU A 237 -1.80 1.29 -11.21
N ALA A 238 -2.40 1.39 -10.02
CA ALA A 238 -1.82 2.11 -8.89
C ALA A 238 -0.50 1.48 -8.41
N VAL A 239 -0.35 0.15 -8.52
CA VAL A 239 0.89 -0.57 -8.13
C VAL A 239 2.13 -0.08 -8.89
N PRO A 240 2.19 -0.16 -10.23
CA PRO A 240 3.37 0.32 -10.97
C PRO A 240 3.59 1.81 -10.81
N ILE A 241 2.52 2.62 -10.77
CA ILE A 241 2.64 4.07 -10.58
C ILE A 241 3.27 4.38 -9.21
N THR A 242 2.73 3.81 -8.14
CA THR A 242 3.27 4.01 -6.78
C THR A 242 4.71 3.54 -6.68
N THR A 243 5.01 2.35 -7.24
CA THR A 243 6.35 1.77 -7.22
C THR A 243 7.36 2.65 -7.96
N TRP A 244 6.95 3.20 -9.11
CA TRP A 244 7.77 4.11 -9.90
C TRP A 244 8.04 5.43 -9.15
N VAL A 245 6.98 6.09 -8.64
CA VAL A 245 7.12 7.34 -7.87
C VAL A 245 7.99 7.12 -6.63
N ALA A 246 7.73 6.04 -5.89
CA ALA A 246 8.52 5.63 -4.73
C ALA A 246 10.00 5.47 -5.08
N ALA A 247 10.31 4.73 -6.16
CA ALA A 247 11.68 4.49 -6.60
C ALA A 247 12.41 5.79 -7.02
N LEU A 248 11.69 6.75 -7.60
CA LEU A 248 12.25 8.06 -7.95
C LEU A 248 12.59 8.91 -6.72
N LEU A 249 11.77 8.83 -5.66
CA LEU A 249 11.96 9.56 -4.40
C LEU A 249 13.04 8.94 -3.49
N LEU A 250 13.60 7.77 -3.84
CA LEU A 250 14.70 7.19 -3.08
C LEU A 250 15.98 8.05 -3.17
N PRO A 251 16.76 8.15 -2.08
CA PRO A 251 18.11 8.72 -2.14
C PRO A 251 19.01 8.01 -3.17
N PRO A 252 20.08 8.67 -3.65
CA PRO A 252 21.10 8.02 -4.48
C PRO A 252 21.64 6.76 -3.81
N ALA A 253 21.99 5.76 -4.62
CA ALA A 253 22.55 4.52 -4.10
C ALA A 253 23.89 4.78 -3.40
N ASP A 254 24.05 4.23 -2.21
CA ASP A 254 25.29 4.37 -1.45
C ASP A 254 26.23 3.22 -1.81
N HIS A 255 27.28 3.52 -2.57
CA HIS A 255 28.29 2.54 -2.96
C HIS A 255 29.43 2.42 -1.93
N ARG A 256 29.45 3.28 -0.89
CA ARG A 256 30.50 3.23 0.15
C ARG A 256 30.30 2.07 1.13
N SER A 257 29.05 1.67 1.36
CA SER A 257 28.69 0.50 2.19
C SER A 257 28.95 -0.85 1.52
N ALA A 258 29.25 -0.87 0.21
CA ALA A 258 29.55 -2.08 -0.54
C ALA A 258 31.05 -2.45 -0.55
N LEU A 259 31.92 -1.57 -0.02
CA LEU A 259 33.34 -1.89 0.15
C LEU A 259 33.49 -2.75 1.42
N PRO A 260 33.97 -4.01 1.31
CA PRO A 260 34.40 -4.75 2.48
C PRO A 260 35.45 -3.92 3.20
N ASP A 261 35.38 -3.88 4.52
CA ASP A 261 36.33 -3.18 5.37
C ASP A 261 37.70 -3.88 5.28
N HIS A 262 38.44 -3.65 4.19
CA HIS A 262 39.74 -4.28 3.90
C HIS A 262 40.81 -3.95 4.94
N ARG A 263 40.53 -3.01 5.88
CA ARG A 263 41.35 -2.78 7.06
C ARG A 263 41.38 -3.96 8.04
N SER A 264 40.38 -4.84 8.02
CA SER A 264 40.34 -6.05 8.87
C SER A 264 40.99 -7.28 8.25
N ALA A 265 41.38 -7.21 6.96
CA ALA A 265 41.92 -8.33 6.19
C ALA A 265 43.43 -8.20 5.88
N LEU A 266 44.10 -7.18 6.42
CA LEU A 266 45.57 -7.17 6.47
C LEU A 266 45.99 -8.05 7.65
N PRO A 267 46.66 -9.19 7.42
CA PRO A 267 47.31 -9.91 8.51
C PRO A 267 48.27 -8.92 9.20
N ASP A 268 48.27 -8.89 10.53
CA ASP A 268 49.33 -8.23 11.30
C ASP A 268 50.67 -8.87 10.93
N HIS A 269 51.33 -8.38 9.88
CA HIS A 269 52.68 -8.83 9.50
C HIS A 269 53.73 -8.51 10.58
N ARG A 270 53.32 -7.85 11.67
CA ARG A 270 54.14 -7.59 12.84
C ARG A 270 54.36 -8.81 13.73
N SER A 271 53.55 -9.87 13.62
CA SER A 271 53.70 -11.10 14.42
C SER A 271 54.43 -12.24 13.71
N ALA A 272 54.89 -12.04 12.47
CA ALA A 272 55.54 -13.06 11.63
C ALA A 272 57.03 -12.78 11.34
N LEU A 273 57.66 -11.91 12.13
CA LEU A 273 59.12 -11.77 12.13
C LEU A 273 59.69 -12.71 13.20
N PRO A 274 60.47 -13.74 12.85
CA PRO A 274 61.22 -14.51 13.83
C PRO A 274 62.18 -13.58 14.57
N ASP A 275 62.19 -13.63 15.91
CA ASP A 275 63.20 -12.99 16.73
C ASP A 275 64.58 -13.62 16.42
N HIS A 276 65.29 -13.11 15.42
CA HIS A 276 66.66 -13.53 15.10
C HIS A 276 67.71 -13.01 16.10
N ARG A 277 67.29 -12.62 17.31
CA ARG A 277 68.18 -12.03 18.32
C ARG A 277 68.82 -13.05 19.27
N SER A 278 68.55 -14.34 19.14
CA SER A 278 69.05 -15.38 20.07
C SER A 278 70.11 -16.33 19.50
N ALA A 279 70.65 -16.08 18.30
CA ALA A 279 71.64 -16.97 17.66
C ALA A 279 72.93 -16.26 17.22
N LEU A 280 73.45 -15.36 18.05
CA LEU A 280 74.83 -14.88 17.93
C LEU A 280 75.70 -15.65 18.94
N PRO A 281 76.63 -16.51 18.49
CA PRO A 281 77.63 -17.10 19.39
C PRO A 281 78.53 -15.99 19.96
N ASP A 282 78.71 -15.98 21.28
CA ASP A 282 79.68 -15.14 21.97
C ASP A 282 81.11 -15.56 21.59
N HIS A 283 81.62 -15.06 20.47
CA HIS A 283 83.06 -15.10 20.17
C HIS A 283 83.77 -13.94 20.86
N ARG A 284 83.93 -14.04 22.18
CA ARG A 284 84.80 -13.14 22.95
C ARG A 284 85.57 -13.88 24.04
N SER A 285 86.39 -14.86 23.64
CA SER A 285 87.42 -15.42 24.51
C SER A 285 88.53 -16.10 23.71
N ALA A 286 89.41 -15.31 23.09
CA ALA A 286 90.80 -15.68 22.78
C ALA A 286 91.50 -14.53 22.05
N LEU A 287 92.02 -13.55 22.78
CA LEU A 287 93.08 -12.67 22.29
C LEU A 287 94.24 -12.79 23.28
N PRO A 288 95.41 -13.29 22.86
CA PRO A 288 96.58 -13.37 23.74
C PRO A 288 97.14 -11.98 24.01
N ASP A 289 97.49 -11.72 25.28
CA ASP A 289 98.23 -10.54 25.71
C ASP A 289 99.66 -10.57 25.14
N HIS A 290 99.98 -9.66 24.22
CA HIS A 290 101.36 -9.29 23.91
C HIS A 290 101.61 -7.84 24.32
N ARG A 291 102.11 -7.69 25.56
CA ARG A 291 102.82 -6.50 26.03
C ARG A 291 104.32 -6.68 25.74
N SER A 292 104.85 -5.87 24.84
CA SER A 292 106.28 -5.54 24.73
C SER A 292 106.37 -4.16 24.06
N ALA A 293 106.56 -3.10 24.85
CA ALA A 293 107.87 -2.50 25.14
C ALA A 293 108.35 -1.59 23.99
N LEU A 294 108.36 -0.28 24.24
CA LEU A 294 109.17 0.71 23.52
C LEU A 294 109.98 1.48 24.58
N PRO A 295 111.31 1.60 24.42
CA PRO A 295 112.18 2.36 25.31
C PRO A 295 112.22 3.85 24.98
N GLU A 296 112.78 4.62 25.92
CA GLU A 296 112.86 6.09 26.05
C GLU A 296 113.28 6.88 24.80
#